data_AF-A0A926Y4H5-F1
#
_entry.id   AF-A0A926Y4H5-F1
#
_cell.length_a   1.000
_cell.length_b   1.000
_cell.length_c   1.000
_cell.angle_alpha   90.00
_cell.angle_beta   90.00
_cell.angle_gamma   90.00
#
_symmetry.space_group_name_H-M   'P 1'
#
loop_
_entity.id
_entity.type
_entity.pdbx_description
1 polymer ?
#
loop_
_entity_poly.entity_id
_entity_poly.type
_entity_poly.pdbx_seq_one_letter_code
_entity_poly.pdbx_strand_id
1 'polypeptide(L)' 'MQPTDFARLSADQQLDTLYFTGDILANRYEGENIFLLYNLRDFYVELRYDAYNNQLHQVTAFRDTNKLEPYLPYLVD' A
#
# COMPACT_ATOMS: atom_id res chain seq x y z
N MET A 1 0.31 -13.50 -7.56
CA MET A 1 -0.68 -13.60 -6.45
C MET A 1 -1.86 -12.72 -6.82
N GLN A 2 -3.12 -13.11 -6.57
CA GLN A 2 -4.25 -12.20 -6.79
C GLN A 2 -4.49 -11.32 -5.54
N PRO A 3 -5.06 -10.10 -5.68
CA PRO A 3 -5.42 -9.26 -4.53
C PRO A 3 -6.28 -9.98 -3.48
N THR A 4 -7.19 -10.86 -3.92
CA THR A 4 -8.06 -11.66 -3.04
C THR A 4 -7.30 -12.73 -2.26
N ASP A 5 -6.20 -13.26 -2.81
CA ASP A 5 -5.35 -14.21 -2.10
C ASP A 5 -4.54 -13.49 -1.02
N PHE A 6 -4.00 -12.32 -1.37
CA PHE A 6 -3.29 -11.44 -0.44
C PHE A 6 -4.19 -10.99 0.73
N ALA A 7 -5.43 -10.60 0.43
CA ALA A 7 -6.40 -10.16 1.44
C ALA A 7 -6.78 -11.25 2.47
N ARG A 8 -6.50 -12.53 2.18
CA ARG A 8 -6.75 -13.66 3.10
C ARG A 8 -5.58 -13.97 4.02
N LEU A 9 -4.41 -13.40 3.78
CA LEU A 9 -3.25 -13.52 4.68
C LEU A 9 -3.53 -12.81 6.01
N SER A 10 -2.85 -13.23 7.08
CA SER A 10 -2.85 -12.44 8.32
C SER A 10 -2.20 -11.07 8.08
N ALA A 11 -2.48 -10.09 8.96
CA ALA A 11 -1.88 -8.77 8.86
C ALA A 11 -0.34 -8.84 8.82
N ASP A 12 0.27 -9.66 9.68
CA ASP A 12 1.72 -9.86 9.70
C ASP A 12 2.24 -10.44 8.37
N GLN A 13 1.55 -11.43 7.82
CA GLN A 13 1.92 -12.03 6.53
C GLN A 13 1.74 -11.06 5.36
N GLN A 14 0.72 -10.19 5.40
CA GLN A 14 0.55 -9.13 4.41
C GLN A 14 1.73 -8.17 4.45
N LEU A 15 2.10 -7.69 5.64
CA LEU A 15 3.22 -6.77 5.84
C LEU A 15 4.55 -7.40 5.43
N ASP A 16 4.83 -8.63 5.88
CA ASP A 16 6.03 -9.36 5.48
C ASP A 16 6.10 -9.49 3.96
N THR A 17 4.99 -9.89 3.32
CA THR A 17 4.94 -10.00 1.85
C THR A 17 5.30 -8.68 1.17
N LEU A 18 4.75 -7.55 1.65
CA LEU A 18 5.05 -6.22 1.10
C LEU A 18 6.51 -5.83 1.32
N TYR A 19 7.04 -6.02 2.53
CA TYR A 19 8.39 -5.63 2.88
C TYR A 19 9.47 -6.47 2.20
N PHE A 20 9.21 -7.75 1.92
CA PHE A 20 10.17 -8.64 1.28
C PHE A 20 10.05 -8.72 -0.23
N THR A 21 8.86 -8.50 -0.78
CA THR A 21 8.60 -8.75 -2.21
C THR A 21 7.93 -7.59 -2.95
N GLY A 22 7.44 -6.57 -2.24
CA GLY A 22 6.84 -5.39 -2.85
C GLY A 22 7.86 -4.29 -3.11
N ASP A 23 7.66 -3.56 -4.19
CA ASP A 23 8.40 -2.34 -4.48
C ASP A 23 7.61 -1.14 -3.96
N ILE A 24 8.24 -0.30 -3.13
CA ILE A 24 7.63 0.97 -2.72
C ILE A 24 7.64 1.92 -3.91
N LEU A 25 6.46 2.37 -4.34
CA LEU A 25 6.32 3.31 -5.43
C LEU A 25 6.26 4.76 -4.95
N ALA A 26 5.51 5.00 -3.87
CA ALA A 26 5.27 6.34 -3.38
C ALA A 26 4.89 6.36 -1.91
N ASN A 27 5.11 7.51 -1.28
CA ASN A 27 4.64 7.84 0.03
C ASN A 27 3.91 9.18 -0.03
N ARG A 28 2.70 9.23 0.53
CA ARG A 28 1.81 10.39 0.50
C ARG A 28 1.34 10.68 1.93
N TYR A 29 1.37 11.95 2.31
CA TYR A 29 0.97 12.42 3.63
C TYR A 29 -0.30 13.25 3.50
N GLU A 30 -1.38 12.87 4.21
CA GLU A 30 -2.64 13.64 4.21
C GLU A 30 -3.19 13.76 5.63
N GLY A 31 -3.07 14.97 6.19
CA GLY A 31 -3.51 15.26 7.55
C GLY A 31 -2.82 14.36 8.57
N GLU A 32 -3.63 13.58 9.28
CA GLU A 32 -3.18 12.65 10.33
C GLU A 32 -2.81 11.26 9.79
N ASN A 33 -2.78 11.06 8.47
CA ASN A 33 -2.51 9.77 7.86
C ASN A 33 -1.26 9.79 6.97
N ILE A 34 -0.54 8.67 6.99
CA ILE A 34 0.55 8.36 6.07
C ILE A 34 0.08 7.21 5.18
N PHE A 35 0.26 7.36 3.87
CA PHE A 35 -0.10 6.34 2.90
C PHE A 35 1.12 5.85 2.14
N LEU A 36 1.39 4.55 2.22
CA LEU A 36 2.46 3.90 1.46
C LEU A 36 1.86 3.08 0.32
N LEU A 37 2.28 3.35 -0.90
CA LEU A 37 1.88 2.61 -2.08
C LEU A 37 2.97 1.62 -2.47
N TYR A 38 2.61 0.34 -2.46
CA TYR A 38 3.44 -0.75 -2.93
C TYR A 38 2.94 -1.29 -4.27
N ASN A 39 3.87 -1.70 -5.13
CA ASN A 39 3.62 -2.57 -6.26
C ASN A 39 3.98 -4.01 -5.90
N LEU A 40 3.04 -4.93 -6.03
CA LEU A 40 3.25 -6.36 -5.87
C LEU A 40 3.09 -7.08 -7.22
N ARG A 41 3.93 -6.69 -8.18
CA ARG A 41 3.97 -7.13 -9.58
C ARG A 41 2.70 -6.85 -10.38
N ASP A 42 1.61 -7.55 -10.06
CA ASP A 42 0.38 -7.60 -10.86
C ASP A 42 -0.77 -6.76 -10.25
N PHE A 43 -0.51 -6.12 -9.12
CA PHE A 43 -1.46 -5.30 -8.39
C PHE A 43 -0.74 -4.39 -7.39
N TYR A 44 -1.48 -3.42 -6.86
CA TYR A 44 -0.99 -2.44 -5.90
C TYR A 44 -1.57 -2.70 -4.53
N VAL A 45 -0.83 -2.28 -3.50
CA VAL A 45 -1.29 -2.30 -2.12
C VAL A 45 -1.03 -0.94 -1.48
N GLU A 46 -2.09 -0.33 -0.95
CA GLU A 46 -2.01 0.87 -0.14
C GLU A 46 -2.07 0.48 1.33
N LEU A 47 -1.06 0.92 2.09
CA LEU A 47 -1.08 0.91 3.54
C LEU A 47 -1.45 2.30 4.04
N ARG A 48 -2.37 2.38 5.00
CA ARG A 48 -2.71 3.62 5.69
C ARG A 48 -2.31 3.52 7.15
N TYR A 49 -1.43 4.41 7.58
CA TYR A 49 -0.97 4.55 8.95
C TYR A 49 -1.48 5.83 9.58
N ASP A 50 -1.63 5.82 10.90
CA ASP A 50 -1.69 7.03 11.72
C ASP A 50 -0.31 7.71 11.73
N ALA A 51 -0.26 9.02 11.47
CA ALA A 51 0.98 9.77 11.39
C ALA A 51 1.65 10.03 12.76
N TYR A 52 0.90 9.93 13.86
CA TYR A 52 1.36 10.27 15.21
C TYR A 52 1.86 9.05 15.99
N ASN A 53 1.16 7.92 15.88
CA ASN A 53 1.49 6.70 16.62
C ASN A 53 1.99 5.55 15.71
N ASN A 54 2.04 5.76 14.39
CA ASN A 54 2.50 4.79 13.40
C ASN A 54 1.70 3.48 13.41
N GLN A 55 0.44 3.51 13.87
CA GLN A 55 -0.45 2.36 13.86
C GLN A 55 -1.01 2.15 12.45
N LEU A 56 -0.93 0.91 11.96
CA LEU A 56 -1.57 0.53 10.70
C LEU A 56 -3.09 0.48 10.87
N HIS A 57 -3.81 1.31 10.13
CA HIS A 57 -5.27 1.36 10.13
C HIS A 57 -5.89 0.48 9.06
N GLN A 58 -5.27 0.42 7.88
CA GLN A 58 -5.89 -0.21 6.72
C GLN A 58 -4.85 -0.73 5.73
N VAL A 59 -5.18 -1.87 5.13
CA VAL A 59 -4.47 -2.47 3.99
C VAL A 59 -5.48 -2.64 2.86
N THR A 60 -5.22 -2.02 1.71
CA THR A 60 -6.11 -2.09 0.55
C THR A 60 -5.35 -2.59 -0.67
N ALA A 61 -5.69 -3.80 -1.13
CA ALA A 61 -5.14 -4.34 -2.38
C ALA A 61 -6.07 -4.05 -3.56
N PHE A 62 -5.54 -3.59 -4.69
CA PHE A 62 -6.33 -3.22 -5.87
C PHE A 62 -5.53 -3.34 -7.17
N ARG A 63 -6.26 -3.48 -8.30
CA ARG A 63 -5.69 -3.44 -9.66
C ARG A 63 -6.10 -2.22 -10.47
N ASP A 64 -7.14 -1.52 -10.02
CA ASP A 64 -7.67 -0.37 -10.73
C ASP A 64 -6.67 0.80 -10.66
N THR A 65 -6.13 1.19 -11.81
CA THR A 65 -5.16 2.29 -11.92
C THR A 65 -5.77 3.65 -11.62
N ASN A 66 -7.09 3.80 -11.63
CA ASN A 66 -7.75 5.04 -11.19
C ASN A 66 -7.41 5.38 -9.74
N LYS A 67 -7.14 4.37 -8.90
CA LYS A 67 -6.71 4.58 -7.52
C LYS A 67 -5.27 5.08 -7.37
N LEU A 68 -4.51 5.16 -8.47
CA LEU A 68 -3.18 5.74 -8.50
C LEU A 68 -3.21 7.26 -8.71
N GLU A 69 -4.35 7.83 -9.09
CA GLU A 69 -4.48 9.27 -9.35
C GLU A 69 -3.93 10.15 -8.22
N PRO A 70 -4.21 9.86 -6.93
CA PRO A 70 -3.65 10.66 -5.83
C PRO A 70 -2.13 10.52 -5.66
N TYR A 71 -1.54 9.48 -6.26
CA TYR A 71 -0.11 9.19 -6.17
C TYR A 71 0.70 9.76 -7.33
N LEU A 72 0.06 10.16 -8.43
CA LEU A 72 0.75 10.67 -9.63
C LEU A 72 1.80 11.75 -9.34
N PRO A 73 1.59 12.72 -8.42
CA PRO A 73 2.61 13.73 -8.11
C PRO A 73 3.84 13.19 -7.37
N TYR A 74 3.75 11.97 -6.82
CA TYR A 74 4.77 11.35 -5.97
C TYR A 74 5.46 10.16 -6.62
N LEU A 75 4.97 9.70 -7.77
CA LEU A 75 5.64 8.68 -8.57
C LEU A 75 6.89 9.31 -9.18
N VAL A 76 8.06 8.79 -8.83
CA VAL A 76 9.34 9.17 -9.44
C VAL A 76 9.49 8.50 -10.80
N ASP A 77 10.01 9.24 -11.78
CA ASP A 77 10.47 8.74 -13.09
C ASP A 77 11.67 7.78 -12.95
#